data_AF-A0A975VL43-F1
#
_entry.id   AF-A0A975VL43-F1
#
_cell.length_a   1.000
_cell.length_b   1.000
_cell.length_c   1.000
_cell.angle_alpha   90.00
_cell.angle_beta   90.00
_cell.angle_gamma   90.00
#
_symmetry.space_group_name_H-M   'P 1'
#
loop_
_entity.id
_entity.type
_entity.pdbx_description
1 polymer ?
#
loop_
_entity_poly.entity_id
_entity_poly.type
_entity_poly.pdbx_seq_one_letter_code
_entity_poly.pdbx_strand_id
1 'polypeptide(L)'
;MEAKHITFALLVLVAVAVYVWDRLIDRKARAVRTSWNCIRCGVQLGPMESTEIRVAGGPHMATTARACTRCAKRDARVWWAGLAGIVLAIIATAYLLWSR
;
A
#
# COMPACT_ATOMS: atom_id res chain seq x y z
N MET A 1 27.60 3.38 16.39
CA MET A 1 26.84 2.80 15.26
C MET A 1 26.96 3.74 14.09
N GLU A 2 27.57 3.33 12.98
CA GLU A 2 27.67 4.19 11.80
C GLU A 2 26.27 4.51 11.23
N ALA A 3 26.10 5.72 10.69
CA ALA A 3 24.83 6.18 10.10
C ALA A 3 24.27 5.17 9.07
N LYS A 4 25.14 4.45 8.35
CA LYS A 4 24.78 3.40 7.40
C LYS A 4 23.98 2.26 8.03
N HIS A 5 24.31 1.85 9.25
CA HIS A 5 23.60 0.78 9.96
C HIS A 5 22.22 1.24 10.46
N ILE A 6 22.11 2.50 10.87
CA ILE A 6 20.82 3.09 11.29
C ILE A 6 19.88 3.17 10.09
N THR A 7 20.36 3.64 8.93
CA THR A 7 19.56 3.70 7.69
C THR A 7 19.12 2.31 7.23
N PHE A 8 20.03 1.33 7.26
CA PHE A 8 19.71 -0.05 6.89
C PHE A 8 18.65 -0.67 7.81
N ALA A 9 18.77 -0.48 9.13
CA ALA A 9 17.80 -0.98 10.09
C ALA A 9 16.41 -0.35 9.90
N LEU A 10 16.35 0.96 9.61
CA LEU A 10 15.12 1.67 9.26
C LEU A 10 14.46 1.13 8.00
N LEU A 11 15.23 0.89 6.94
CA LEU A 11 14.72 0.30 5.70
C LEU A 11 14.16 -1.10 5.92
N VAL A 12 14.86 -1.94 6.69
CA VAL A 12 14.39 -3.28 7.05
C VAL A 12 13.10 -3.21 7.86
N LEU A 13 13.00 -2.32 8.86
CA LEU A 13 11.78 -2.12 9.64
C LEU A 13 10.59 -1.69 8.78
N VAL A 14 10.80 -0.76 7.85
CA VAL A 14 9.76 -0.31 6.90
C VAL A 14 9.34 -1.48 6.00
N ALA A 15 10.29 -2.26 5.47
CA ALA A 15 9.98 -3.41 4.63
C ALA A 15 9.18 -4.49 5.39
N VAL A 16 9.55 -4.78 6.64
CA VAL A 16 8.82 -5.73 7.49
C VAL A 16 7.41 -5.22 7.80
N ALA A 17 7.27 -3.93 8.15
CA ALA A 17 5.97 -3.33 8.42
C ALA A 17 5.04 -3.40 7.20
N VAL A 18 5.56 -3.10 6.00
CA VAL A 18 4.84 -3.23 4.73
C VAL A 18 4.45 -4.69 4.48
N TYR A 19 5.38 -5.63 4.67
CA TYR A 19 5.12 -7.07 4.49
C TYR A 19 4.02 -7.60 5.42
N VAL A 20 4.05 -7.22 6.70
CA VAL A 20 3.02 -7.62 7.68
C VAL A 20 1.67 -7.02 7.34
N TRP A 21 1.64 -5.73 6.97
CA TRP A 21 0.43 -5.05 6.54
C TRP A 21 -0.19 -5.74 5.31
N ASP A 22 0.65 -6.11 4.34
CA ASP A 22 0.25 -6.79 3.11
C ASP A 22 -0.36 -8.18 3.40
N ARG A 23 0.31 -8.99 4.23
CA ARG A 23 -0.18 -10.29 4.70
C ARG A 23 -1.53 -10.20 5.42
N LEU A 24 -1.74 -9.16 6.22
CA LEU A 24 -3.00 -8.95 6.93
C LEU A 24 -4.14 -8.60 5.96
N ILE A 25 -3.85 -7.80 4.93
CA ILE A 25 -4.85 -7.46 3.91
C ILE A 25 -5.18 -8.69 3.06
N ASP A 26 -4.21 -9.50 2.65
CA ASP A 26 -4.47 -10.74 1.88
C ASP A 26 -5.39 -11.70 2.67
N ARG A 27 -5.13 -11.91 3.96
CA ARG A 27 -6.02 -12.71 4.83
C ARG A 27 -7.44 -12.13 4.87
N LYS A 28 -7.59 -10.81 5.00
CA LYS A 28 -8.90 -10.14 4.96
C LYS A 28 -9.56 -10.26 3.59
N ALA A 29 -8.82 -10.13 2.50
CA ALA A 29 -9.32 -10.22 1.14
C ALA A 29 -9.93 -11.61 0.85
N ARG A 30 -9.23 -12.67 1.27
CA ARG A 30 -9.73 -14.04 1.12
C ARG A 30 -10.99 -14.30 1.94
N ALA A 31 -11.08 -13.75 3.16
CA ALA A 31 -12.26 -13.89 4.02
C ALA A 31 -13.50 -13.12 3.49
N VAL A 32 -13.28 -11.98 2.83
CA VAL A 32 -14.36 -11.07 2.41
C VAL A 32 -14.90 -11.39 1.00
N ARG A 33 -14.26 -12.27 0.23
CA ARG A 33 -14.65 -12.63 -1.16
C ARG A 33 -16.13 -13.00 -1.33
N THR A 34 -16.76 -13.60 -0.32
CA THR A 34 -18.17 -14.03 -0.36
C THR A 34 -19.16 -12.98 0.17
N SER A 35 -18.66 -11.91 0.79
CA SER A 35 -19.49 -10.86 1.39
C SER A 35 -19.55 -9.61 0.51
N TRP A 36 -20.69 -8.93 0.52
CA TRP A 36 -20.85 -7.61 -0.10
C TRP A 36 -20.27 -6.49 0.79
N ASN A 37 -19.18 -6.75 1.53
CA ASN A 37 -18.60 -5.77 2.45
C ASN A 37 -17.31 -5.17 1.89
N CYS A 38 -17.08 -3.91 2.18
CA CYS A 38 -15.82 -3.24 1.86
C CYS A 38 -14.66 -3.85 2.64
N ILE A 39 -13.60 -4.28 1.95
CA ILE A 39 -12.40 -4.86 2.59
C ILE A 39 -11.70 -3.89 3.56
N ARG A 40 -11.80 -2.57 3.33
CA ARG A 40 -11.11 -1.55 4.15
C ARG A 40 -11.90 -1.18 5.40
N CYS A 41 -13.18 -0.82 5.24
CA CYS A 41 -13.99 -0.27 6.31
C CYS A 41 -15.09 -1.21 6.82
N GLY A 42 -15.32 -2.35 6.17
CA GLY A 42 -16.33 -3.34 6.57
C GLY A 42 -17.78 -2.97 6.25
N VAL A 43 -18.04 -1.77 5.74
CA VAL A 43 -19.40 -1.33 5.36
C VAL A 43 -19.98 -2.21 4.26
N GLN A 44 -21.26 -2.55 4.37
CA GLN A 44 -21.98 -3.29 3.34
C GLN A 44 -22.22 -2.40 2.12
N LEU A 45 -21.85 -2.90 0.96
CA LEU A 45 -21.83 -2.21 -0.32
C LEU A 45 -23.00 -2.69 -1.18
N GLY A 46 -23.68 -1.75 -1.82
CA GLY A 46 -24.56 -2.05 -2.95
C GLY A 46 -23.76 -2.26 -4.26
N PRO A 47 -24.37 -2.89 -5.29
CA PRO A 47 -23.73 -3.14 -6.59
C PRO A 47 -23.12 -1.91 -7.26
N MET A 48 -23.72 -0.72 -7.07
CA MET A 48 -23.25 0.53 -7.68
C MET A 48 -22.20 1.30 -6.85
N GLU A 49 -21.96 0.90 -5.59
CA GLU A 49 -21.03 1.60 -4.68
C GLU A 49 -19.69 0.85 -4.48
N SER A 50 -19.56 -0.31 -5.11
CA SER A 50 -18.38 -1.15 -5.02
C SER A 50 -17.44 -0.95 -6.21
N THR A 51 -16.14 -0.87 -5.94
CA THR A 51 -15.06 -0.92 -6.93
C THR A 51 -14.16 -2.09 -6.59
N GLU A 52 -13.74 -2.83 -7.60
CA GLU A 52 -12.74 -3.87 -7.42
C GLU A 52 -11.36 -3.23 -7.40
N ILE A 53 -10.61 -3.47 -6.33
CA ILE A 53 -9.22 -3.04 -6.19
C ILE A 53 -8.32 -4.28 -6.19
N ARG A 54 -7.14 -4.13 -6.78
CA ARG A 54 -6.09 -5.15 -6.67
C ARG A 54 -5.51 -5.09 -5.28
N VAL A 55 -5.48 -6.23 -4.61
CA VAL A 55 -4.86 -6.38 -3.30
C VAL A 55 -3.48 -7.00 -3.51
N ALA A 56 -2.44 -6.32 -3.01
CA ALA A 56 -1.10 -6.88 -2.98
C ALA A 56 -1.03 -8.05 -1.98
N GLY A 57 -0.16 -9.03 -2.25
CA GLY A 57 0.12 -10.12 -1.30
C GLY A 57 -0.46 -11.51 -1.62
N GLY A 58 -1.19 -11.69 -2.72
CA GLY A 58 -1.55 -13.04 -3.20
C GLY A 58 -0.41 -13.69 -4.00
N PRO A 59 -0.24 -15.04 -3.97
CA PRO A 59 0.72 -15.74 -4.84
C PRO A 59 0.44 -15.53 -6.34
N HIS A 60 -0.73 -14.96 -6.67
CA HIS A 60 -1.09 -14.48 -7.99
C HIS A 60 -1.40 -12.98 -7.96
N MET A 61 -0.88 -12.25 -8.95
CA MET A 61 -1.18 -10.83 -9.25
C MET A 61 -2.68 -10.52 -9.46
N ALA A 62 -3.55 -11.52 -9.39
CA ALA A 62 -4.98 -11.43 -9.73
C ALA A 62 -5.92 -11.36 -8.51
N THR A 63 -5.42 -11.18 -7.29
CA THR A 63 -6.31 -11.15 -6.11
C THR A 63 -7.04 -9.80 -6.04
N THR A 64 -8.27 -9.77 -6.55
CA THR A 64 -9.16 -8.62 -6.46
C THR A 64 -10.05 -8.71 -5.21
N ALA A 65 -10.36 -7.55 -4.62
CA ALA A 65 -11.32 -7.43 -3.54
C ALA A 65 -12.20 -6.18 -3.74
N ARG A 66 -13.43 -6.22 -3.21
CA ARG A 66 -14.34 -5.08 -3.28
C ARG A 66 -14.00 -4.05 -2.21
N ALA A 67 -13.87 -2.80 -2.63
CA ALA A 67 -13.71 -1.65 -1.76
C ALA A 67 -14.79 -0.59 -2.06
N CYS A 68 -15.05 0.23 -1.06
CA CYS A 68 -15.90 1.39 -1.21
C CYS A 68 -15.21 2.45 -2.08
N THR A 69 -15.95 3.21 -2.90
CA THR A 69 -15.37 4.26 -3.76
C THR A 69 -14.54 5.29 -2.97
N ARG A 70 -14.97 5.64 -1.75
CA ARG A 70 -14.20 6.54 -0.85
C ARG A 70 -12.86 5.93 -0.44
N CYS A 71 -12.86 4.63 -0.15
CA CYS A 71 -11.70 3.86 0.26
C CYS A 71 -10.71 3.74 -0.90
N ALA A 72 -11.20 3.42 -2.10
CA ALA A 72 -10.41 3.37 -3.32
C ALA A 72 -9.76 4.73 -3.66
N LYS A 73 -10.51 5.83 -3.54
CA LYS A 73 -9.96 7.19 -3.72
C LYS A 73 -8.87 7.51 -2.70
N ARG A 74 -9.03 7.09 -1.44
CA ARG A 74 -8.01 7.29 -0.40
C ARG A 74 -6.74 6.52 -0.72
N ASP A 75 -6.87 5.25 -1.10
CA ASP A 75 -5.73 4.40 -1.46
C ASP A 75 -4.98 4.98 -2.66
N ALA A 76 -5.69 5.47 -3.68
CA ALA A 76 -5.07 6.17 -4.81
C ALA A 76 -4.27 7.40 -4.36
N ARG A 77 -4.82 8.26 -3.48
CA ARG A 77 -4.09 9.43 -2.95
C ARG A 77 -2.83 9.04 -2.19
N VAL A 78 -2.92 8.01 -1.35
CA VAL A 78 -1.76 7.51 -0.58
C VAL A 78 -0.69 6.99 -1.53
N TRP A 79 -1.09 6.27 -2.58
CA TRP A 79 -0.17 5.75 -3.59
C TRP A 79 0.55 6.89 -4.33
N TRP A 80 -0.19 7.90 -4.78
CA TRP A 80 0.39 9.10 -5.40
C TRP A 80 1.32 9.87 -4.46
N ALA A 81 0.95 10.01 -3.18
CA ALA A 81 1.79 10.65 -2.17
C ALA A 81 3.10 9.88 -1.94
N GLY A 82 3.03 8.54 -1.88
CA GLY A 82 4.21 7.68 -1.77
C GLY A 82 5.14 7.82 -3.00
N LEU A 83 4.56 7.82 -4.20
CA LEU A 83 5.31 8.00 -5.46
C LEU A 83 5.98 9.39 -5.52
N ALA A 84 5.25 10.44 -5.14
CA ALA A 84 5.80 11.79 -5.05
C ALA A 84 6.97 11.87 -4.05
N GLY A 85 6.85 11.22 -2.88
CA GLY A 85 7.91 11.15 -1.88
C GLY A 85 9.19 10.47 -2.40
N ILE A 86 9.04 9.36 -3.15
CA ILE A 86 10.17 8.66 -3.77
C ILE A 86 10.86 9.56 -4.81
N VAL A 87 10.09 10.22 -5.68
CA VAL A 87 10.63 11.14 -6.69
C VAL A 87 11.37 12.30 -6.03
N LEU A 88 10.82 12.91 -4.99
CA LEU A 88 11.48 13.98 -4.23
C LEU A 88 12.78 13.52 -3.59
N ALA A 89 12.81 12.31 -3.01
CA ALA A 89 14.03 11.74 -2.46
C ALA A 89 15.11 11.53 -3.54
N ILE A 90 14.74 11.03 -4.72
CA ILE A 90 15.67 10.87 -5.86
C ILE A 90 16.22 12.22 -6.30
N ILE A 91 15.36 13.24 -6.49
CA ILE A 91 15.77 14.59 -6.89
C ILE A 91 16.71 15.20 -5.84
N ALA A 92 16.37 15.13 -4.56
CA ALA A 92 17.21 15.65 -3.48
C ALA A 92 18.58 14.96 -3.43
N THR A 93 18.61 13.64 -3.61
CA THR A 93 19.86 12.87 -3.64
C THR A 93 20.71 13.24 -4.86
N ALA A 94 20.10 13.39 -6.04
CA ALA A 94 20.79 13.81 -7.25
C ALA A 94 21.36 15.24 -7.12
N TYR A 95 20.60 16.18 -6.54
CA TYR A 95 21.06 17.54 -6.30
C TYR A 95 22.26 17.59 -5.32
N LEU A 96 22.23 16.80 -4.26
CA LEU A 96 23.35 16.69 -3.30
C LEU A 96 24.60 16.07 -3.92
N LEU A 97 24.44 15.15 -4.88
CA LEU A 97 25.56 14.54 -5.61
C LEU A 97 26.14 15.50 -6.67
N TRP A 98 25.33 16.33 -7.29
CA TRP A 98 25.77 17.32 -8.28
C TRP A 98 26.50 18.52 -7.64
N SER A 99 26.06 18.94 -6.45
CA SER A 99 26.60 20.12 -5.75
C SER A 99 27.92 19.87 -4.99
N ARG A 100 28.46 18.65 -5.06
CA ARG A 100 29.79 18.29 -4.58
C ARG A 100 30.77 18.17 -5.73
#